data_AF-A0A3M0XZL6-F1
#
_entry.id   AF-A0A3M0XZL6-F1
#
_cell.length_a   1.000
_cell.length_b   1.000
_cell.length_c   1.000
_cell.angle_alpha   90.00
_cell.angle_beta   90.00
_cell.angle_gamma   90.00
#
_symmetry.space_group_name_H-M   'P 1'
#
loop_
_entity.id
_entity.type
_entity.pdbx_description
1 polymer ?
#
loop_
_entity_poly.entity_id
_entity_poly.type
_entity_poly.pdbx_seq_one_letter_code
_entity_poly.pdbx_strand_id
1 'polypeptide(L)' 'VVMWGWQFFINVGSALGIFPVVGVPLPFVSYGGSNLLTNFALVSIIAAIDWRK' A
#
# COMPACT_ATOMS: atom_id res chain seq x y z
N VAL A 1 2.09 -8.03 0.87
CA VAL A 1 1.47 -8.13 -0.48
C VAL A 1 -0.05 -8.05 -0.43
N VAL A 2 -0.76 -8.91 0.30
CA VAL A 2 -2.24 -8.89 0.41
C VAL A 2 -2.79 -7.52 0.87
N MET A 3 -2.14 -6.90 1.86
CA MET A 3 -2.50 -5.56 2.34
C MET A 3 -2.41 -4.47 1.25
N TRP A 4 -1.38 -4.50 0.39
CA TRP A 4 -1.25 -3.53 -0.71
C TRP A 4 -2.34 -3.72 -1.76
N GLY A 5 -2.71 -4.97 -2.07
CA GLY A 5 -3.81 -5.28 -2.98
C GLY A 5 -5.16 -4.79 -2.45
N TRP A 6 -5.41 -4.89 -1.14
CA TRP A 6 -6.65 -4.39 -0.52
C TRP A 6 -6.74 -2.86 -0.55
N GLN A 7 -5.64 -2.17 -0.28
CA GLN A 7 -5.58 -0.70 -0.38
C GLN A 7 -5.80 -0.22 -1.82
N PHE A 8 -5.27 -0.95 -2.81
CA PHE A 8 -5.51 -0.69 -4.22
C PHE A 8 -6.99 -0.89 -4.60
N PHE A 9 -7.59 -2.02 -4.18
CA PHE A 9 -8.99 -2.31 -4.46
C PHE A 9 -9.95 -1.27 -3.87
N ILE A 10 -9.73 -0.84 -2.62
CA ILE A 10 -10.54 0.21 -1.98
C ILE A 10 -10.38 1.55 -2.69
N ASN A 11 -9.16 1.94 -3.05
CA ASN A 11 -8.94 3.21 -3.75
C ASN A 11 -9.62 3.23 -5.12
N VAL A 12 -9.46 2.17 -5.91
CA VAL A 12 -10.11 2.03 -7.21
C VAL A 12 -11.64 2.00 -7.04
N GLY A 13 -12.14 1.26 -6.05
CA GLY A 13 -13.56 1.21 -5.71
C GLY A 13 -14.13 2.55 -5.28
N SER A 14 -13.36 3.38 -4.56
CA SER A 14 -13.76 4.74 -4.21
C SER A 14 -13.71 5.71 -5.40
N ALA A 15 -12.78 5.52 -6.34
CA ALA A 15 -12.73 6.30 -7.59
C ALA A 15 -13.91 5.98 -8.53
N LEU A 16 -14.40 4.74 -8.48
CA LEU A 16 -15.59 4.29 -9.21
C LEU A 16 -16.92 4.64 -8.50
N GLY A 17 -16.88 5.23 -7.31
CA GLY A 17 -18.08 5.59 -6.54
C GLY A 17 -18.82 4.41 -5.91
N ILE A 18 -18.20 3.23 -5.85
CA ILE A 18 -18.78 1.99 -5.30
C ILE A 18 -18.61 1.95 -3.77
N PHE A 19 -17.50 2.51 -3.28
CA PHE A 19 -17.17 2.60 -1.86
C PHE A 19 -17.04 4.07 -1.42
N PRO A 20 -17.29 4.39 -0.14
CA PRO A 20 -17.02 5.73 0.37
C PRO A 20 -15.55 6.10 0.15
N VAL A 21 -15.27 7.38 -0.10
CA VAL A 21 -13.90 7.88 -0.28
C VAL A 21 -13.15 7.75 1.04
N VAL A 22 -12.35 6.69 1.15
CA VAL A 22 -11.46 6.46 2.30
C VAL A 22 -10.10 7.03 1.95
N GLY A 23 -9.57 7.92 2.80
CA GLY A 23 -8.25 8.56 2.63
C GLY A 23 -7.07 7.60 2.88
N VAL A 24 -7.16 6.35 2.42
CA VAL A 24 -6.08 5.37 2.53
C VAL A 24 -5.08 5.65 1.42
N PRO A 25 -3.82 6.01 1.72
CA PRO A 25 -2.87 6.40 0.68
C PRO A 25 -2.48 5.17 -0.14
N LEU A 26 -2.48 5.31 -1.47
CA LEU A 26 -2.10 4.22 -2.36
C LEU A 26 -0.64 3.82 -2.09
N PRO A 27 -0.34 2.53 -1.88
CA PRO A 27 1.04 2.09 -1.66
C PRO A 27 1.92 2.54 -2.83
N PHE A 28 3.01 3.24 -2.51
CA PHE A 28 4.03 3.78 -3.44
C PHE A 28 3.62 4.91 -4.40
N VAL A 29 2.33 5.25 -4.52
CA VAL A 29 1.84 6.28 -5.45
C VAL A 29 1.30 7.52 -4.73
N SER A 30 0.70 7.37 -3.53
CA SER A 30 0.23 8.53 -2.77
C SER A 30 1.37 9.25 -2.05
N TYR A 31 1.35 10.57 -2.13
CA TYR A 31 2.19 11.49 -1.36
C TYR A 31 1.77 11.52 0.12
N GLY A 32 2.11 10.46 0.86
CA GLY A 32 2.06 10.42 2.31
C GLY A 32 3.42 10.02 2.85
N GLY A 33 4.18 10.96 3.43
CA GLY A 33 5.56 10.71 3.87
C GLY A 33 5.69 9.53 4.83
N SER A 34 4.80 9.44 5.83
CA SER A 34 4.76 8.31 6.77
C SER A 34 4.37 6.99 6.10
N ASN A 35 3.48 7.03 5.10
CA ASN A 35 2.98 5.82 4.42
C ASN A 35 4.00 5.28 3.41
N LEU A 36 4.79 6.16 2.78
CA LEU A 36 5.93 5.77 1.95
C LEU A 36 7.03 5.12 2.80
N LEU A 37 7.39 5.73 3.93
CA LEU A 37 8.44 5.21 4.81
C LEU A 37 8.09 3.81 5.36
N THR A 38 6.85 3.61 5.82
CA THR A 38 6.39 2.30 6.29
C THR A 38 6.35 1.26 5.18
N ASN A 39 5.96 1.64 3.96
CA ASN A 39 5.99 0.74 2.81
C ASN A 39 7.40 0.31 2.42
N PHE A 40 8.37 1.23 2.40
CA PHE A 40 9.77 0.89 2.12
C PHE A 40 10.38 0.02 3.21
N ALA A 41 10.05 0.26 4.48
CA ALA A 41 10.47 -0.61 5.59
C ALA A 41 9.90 -2.04 5.47
N LEU A 42 8.66 -2.19 5.01
CA LEU A 42 8.06 -3.50 4.74
C LEU A 42 8.73 -4.22 3.57
N VAL A 43 9.06 -3.49 2.50
CA VAL A 43 9.80 -4.05 1.35
C VAL A 43 11.18 -4.54 1.77
N SER A 44 11.91 -3.76 2.58
CA SER A 44 13.27 -4.16 3.01
C SER A 44 13.26 -5.42 3.87
N ILE A 45 12.26 -5.58 4.75
CA ILE A 45 12.10 -6.80 5.54
C ILE A 45 11.83 -8.01 4.66
N ILE A 46 10.94 -7.88 3.67
CA ILE A 46 10.63 -8.98 2.74
C ILE A 46 11.88 -9.36 1.93
N ALA A 47 12.62 -8.37 1.41
CA ALA A 47 13.86 -8.61 0.68
C ALA A 47 14.94 -9.28 1.55
N ALA A 48 15.03 -8.91 2.83
CA ALA A 48 15.98 -9.52 3.77
C ALA A 48 15.62 -10.97 4.14
N ILE A 49 14.34 -11.32 4.13
CA ILE A 49 13.88 -12.71 4.31
C ILE A 49 14.15 -13.52 3.05
N ASP A 50 13.91 -12.95 1.86
CA ASP A 50 14.15 -13.62 0.59
C ASP A 50 15.63 -13.88 0.33
N TRP A 51 16.49 -12.91 0.66
CA TRP A 51 17.95 -13.05 0.61
C TRP A 51 18.50 -14.16 1.53
N ARG A 52 17.73 -14.54 2.57
CA ARG A 52 18.11 -15.60 3.51
C ARG A 52 17.62 -16.99 3.11
N LYS A 53 16.91 -17.12 2.00
CA LYS A 53 16.57 -18.41 1.38
C LYS A 53 17.64 -18.82 0.39
#